data_AF-A0A967J489-F1
#
_entry.id   AF-A0A967J489-F1
#
_cell.length_a   1.000
_cell.length_b   1.000
_cell.length_c   1.000
_cell.angle_alpha   90.00
_cell.angle_beta   90.00
_cell.angle_gamma   90.00
#
_symmetry.space_group_name_H-M   'P 1'
#
loop_
_entity.id
_entity.type
_entity.pdbx_description
1 polymer ?
#
loop_
_entity_poly.entity_id
_entity_poly.type
_entity_poly.pdbx_seq_one_letter_code
_entity_poly.pdbx_strand_id
1 'polypeptide(L)'
;VTPDGHVINGIAADADGWVWGAGWSTAGIIRIDADDPTNWITVPGTTGLQNKGMAIDAEGKVWSITNGNNQAVVVTPGPTISDNTVETGVGASTLVSNYTYSDMTGQQLRLATNPRGFYRRLFEACDGGEVDWSELLFETEIPPGTSVSFRVKTAATRAELDLIDWIPVGMAPPDVSPLSIAIALMDAGVTPERFLLLEIALQAERSSSTEVITPRVRVRSVDVTHTCVPIVE
;
A
#
# COMPACT_ATOMS: atom_id res chain seq x y z
N VAL A 1 -12.04 -7.89 26.91
CA VAL A 1 -11.64 -8.24 28.29
C VAL A 1 -10.88 -9.54 28.18
N THR A 2 -9.66 -9.65 28.72
CA THR A 2 -8.91 -10.91 28.68
C THR A 2 -9.58 -11.96 29.58
N PRO A 3 -9.22 -13.26 29.49
CA PRO A 3 -9.73 -14.28 30.39
C PRO A 3 -9.57 -13.95 31.88
N ASP A 4 -8.54 -13.16 32.24
CA ASP A 4 -8.26 -12.71 33.62
C ASP A 4 -8.97 -11.40 34.01
N GLY A 5 -9.90 -10.90 33.18
CA GLY A 5 -10.69 -9.70 33.51
C GLY A 5 -9.99 -8.38 33.18
N HIS A 6 -8.89 -8.37 32.43
CA HIS A 6 -8.20 -7.13 32.09
C HIS A 6 -8.93 -6.29 31.03
N VAL A 7 -8.90 -4.97 31.21
CA VAL A 7 -9.41 -4.00 30.24
C VAL A 7 -8.34 -3.76 29.18
N ILE A 8 -8.69 -4.01 27.92
CA ILE A 8 -7.84 -3.76 26.75
C ILE A 8 -8.36 -2.52 26.04
N ASN A 9 -7.53 -1.49 25.90
CA ASN A 9 -7.92 -0.18 25.36
C ASN A 9 -7.54 0.02 23.90
N GLY A 10 -6.47 -0.62 23.43
CA GLY A 10 -5.96 -0.53 22.07
C GLY A 10 -5.58 -1.91 21.57
N ILE A 11 -5.74 -2.14 20.26
CA ILE A 11 -5.46 -3.41 19.62
C ILE A 11 -4.75 -3.18 18.29
N ALA A 12 -3.82 -4.06 17.95
CA ALA A 12 -3.20 -4.11 16.63
C ALA A 12 -2.92 -5.54 16.20
N ALA A 13 -3.07 -5.84 14.91
CA ALA A 13 -2.62 -7.09 14.33
C ALA A 13 -1.34 -6.83 13.54
N ASP A 14 -0.35 -7.71 13.67
CA ASP A 14 0.87 -7.66 12.87
C ASP A 14 0.75 -8.54 11.62
N ALA A 15 1.78 -8.48 10.77
CA ALA A 15 1.81 -9.26 9.55
C ALA A 15 1.98 -10.76 9.83
N ASP A 16 2.65 -11.12 10.94
CA ASP A 16 3.08 -12.47 11.31
C ASP A 16 1.99 -13.29 12.01
N GLY A 17 0.77 -12.77 12.07
CA GLY A 17 -0.39 -13.48 12.64
C GLY A 17 -0.56 -13.30 14.14
N TRP A 18 0.07 -12.29 14.76
CA TRP A 18 -0.16 -11.97 16.17
C TRP A 18 -1.07 -10.76 16.33
N VAL A 19 -1.88 -10.82 17.38
CA VAL A 19 -2.71 -9.74 17.87
C VAL A 19 -2.14 -9.21 19.17
N TRP A 20 -2.00 -7.88 19.24
CA TRP A 20 -1.39 -7.16 20.34
C TRP A 20 -2.44 -6.28 21.02
N GLY A 21 -2.50 -6.35 22.35
CA GLY A 21 -3.45 -5.60 23.17
C GLY A 21 -2.77 -4.69 24.18
N ALA A 22 -3.17 -3.42 24.25
CA ALA A 22 -2.78 -2.51 25.32
C ALA A 22 -3.65 -2.75 26.55
N GLY A 23 -3.13 -3.53 27.49
CA GLY A 23 -3.76 -3.77 28.77
C GLY A 23 -3.60 -2.59 29.72
N TRP A 24 -4.73 -2.14 30.24
CA TRP A 24 -4.80 -1.04 31.20
C TRP A 24 -4.32 -1.45 32.59
N SER A 25 -3.86 -0.47 33.36
CA SER A 25 -3.44 -0.65 34.75
C SER A 25 -2.37 -1.75 34.90
N THR A 26 -2.70 -2.88 35.53
CA THR A 26 -1.79 -3.99 35.84
C THR A 26 -1.66 -5.03 34.74
N ALA A 27 -2.40 -4.91 33.63
CA ALA A 27 -2.48 -5.98 32.64
C ALA A 27 -1.25 -6.12 31.73
N GLY A 28 -0.54 -5.02 31.47
CA GLY A 28 0.60 -5.00 30.54
C GLY A 28 0.20 -5.07 29.06
N ILE A 29 1.17 -5.25 28.17
CA ILE A 29 0.90 -5.52 26.76
C ILE A 29 0.61 -7.01 26.62
N ILE A 30 -0.46 -7.35 25.91
CA ILE A 30 -0.88 -8.72 25.64
C ILE A 30 -0.45 -9.08 24.21
N ARG A 31 0.11 -10.27 24.01
CA ARG A 31 0.36 -10.88 22.70
C ARG A 31 -0.47 -12.15 22.58
N ILE A 32 -1.22 -12.29 21.49
CA ILE A 32 -2.21 -13.35 21.26
C ILE A 32 -1.97 -13.91 19.87
N ASP A 33 -2.01 -15.23 19.71
CA ASP A 33 -2.05 -15.88 18.42
C ASP A 33 -3.42 -15.62 17.74
N ALA A 34 -3.42 -15.11 16.51
CA ALA A 34 -4.67 -14.77 15.82
C ALA A 34 -5.50 -16.01 15.46
N ASP A 35 -4.86 -17.14 15.19
CA ASP A 35 -5.52 -18.39 14.78
C ASP A 35 -5.96 -19.22 16.00
N ASP A 36 -5.23 -19.11 17.11
CA ASP A 36 -5.60 -19.70 18.40
C ASP A 36 -5.57 -18.67 19.54
N PRO A 37 -6.68 -17.96 19.80
CA PRO A 37 -6.72 -16.91 20.82
C PRO A 37 -6.57 -17.44 22.26
N THR A 38 -6.53 -18.76 22.46
CA THR A 38 -6.19 -19.36 23.76
C THR A 38 -4.67 -19.34 24.03
N ASN A 39 -3.86 -19.22 22.97
CA ASN A 39 -2.41 -19.06 23.04
C ASN A 39 -2.08 -17.56 23.17
N TRP A 40 -1.91 -17.10 24.41
CA TRP A 40 -1.59 -15.70 24.70
C TRP A 40 -0.66 -15.54 25.90
N ILE A 41 0.04 -14.40 25.97
CA ILE A 41 0.84 -13.98 27.12
C ILE A 41 0.66 -12.50 27.43
N THR A 42 0.90 -12.11 28.68
CA THR A 42 1.35 -10.75 28.99
C THR A 42 2.85 -10.65 28.72
N VAL A 43 3.26 -9.72 27.87
CA VAL A 43 4.67 -9.47 27.54
C VAL A 43 5.42 -9.06 28.81
N PRO A 44 6.46 -9.81 29.23
CA PRO A 44 7.20 -9.49 30.45
C PRO A 44 7.78 -8.07 30.43
N GLY A 45 7.77 -7.39 31.58
CA GLY A 45 8.31 -6.03 31.73
C GLY A 45 7.36 -4.90 31.32
N THR A 46 6.13 -5.21 30.91
CA THR A 46 5.15 -4.20 30.44
C THR A 46 4.00 -3.91 31.41
N THR A 47 3.86 -4.74 32.45
CA THR A 47 2.84 -4.64 33.51
C THR A 47 2.94 -3.32 34.29
N GLY A 48 1.80 -2.71 34.61
CA GLY A 48 1.75 -1.50 35.46
C GLY A 48 2.04 -0.20 34.72
N LEU A 49 2.41 -0.27 33.44
CA LEU A 49 2.79 0.91 32.64
C LEU A 49 1.59 1.68 32.08
N GLN A 50 0.35 1.26 32.36
CA GLN A 50 -0.86 1.94 31.89
C GLN A 50 -0.91 2.08 30.35
N ASN A 51 -0.63 0.97 29.65
CA ASN A 51 -0.68 0.89 28.19
C ASN A 51 -2.06 1.30 27.65
N LYS A 52 -2.08 2.01 26.52
CA LYS A 52 -3.33 2.54 25.96
C LYS A 52 -3.45 2.41 24.46
N GLY A 53 -2.58 3.08 23.72
CA GLY A 53 -2.53 2.98 22.26
C GLY A 53 -1.68 1.79 21.83
N MET A 54 -2.00 1.18 20.68
CA MET A 54 -1.20 0.12 20.05
C MET A 54 -1.02 0.43 18.57
N ALA A 55 0.21 0.35 18.08
CA ALA A 55 0.54 0.45 16.66
C ALA A 55 1.68 -0.48 16.30
N ILE A 56 1.81 -0.82 15.02
CA ILE A 56 2.91 -1.63 14.48
C ILE A 56 3.69 -0.73 13.53
N ASP A 57 5.01 -0.66 13.57
CA ASP A 57 5.77 0.16 12.60
C ASP A 57 6.13 -0.62 11.31
N ALA A 58 6.85 0.03 10.39
CA ALA A 58 7.19 -0.56 9.10
C ALA A 58 8.17 -1.73 9.23
N GLU A 59 8.93 -1.78 10.32
CA GLU A 59 9.93 -2.77 10.67
C GLU A 59 9.34 -3.91 11.53
N GLY A 60 8.05 -3.86 11.87
CA GLY A 60 7.35 -4.88 12.65
C GLY A 60 7.50 -4.72 14.16
N LYS A 61 8.06 -3.60 14.66
CA LYS A 61 8.05 -3.33 16.11
C LYS A 61 6.66 -2.88 16.54
N VAL A 62 6.31 -3.29 17.74
CA VAL A 62 5.02 -3.01 18.37
C VAL A 62 5.19 -1.84 19.33
N TRP A 63 4.44 -0.78 19.09
CA TRP A 63 4.48 0.45 19.86
C TRP A 63 3.23 0.54 20.75
N SER A 64 3.46 0.67 22.05
CA SER A 64 2.43 1.03 23.02
C SER A 64 2.68 2.43 23.56
N ILE A 65 1.66 3.27 23.53
CA ILE A 65 1.70 4.59 24.17
C ILE A 65 1.03 4.48 25.53
N THR A 66 1.77 4.79 26.58
CA THR A 66 1.25 4.75 27.95
C THR A 66 0.38 5.97 28.22
N ASN A 67 -0.62 5.84 29.10
CA ASN A 67 -1.38 6.97 29.60
C ASN A 67 -0.98 7.29 31.03
N GLY A 68 -0.31 8.42 31.25
CA GLY A 68 0.09 8.91 32.58
C GLY A 68 1.56 8.70 32.93
N ASN A 69 2.27 7.82 32.21
CA ASN A 69 3.70 7.53 32.43
C ASN A 69 4.63 8.22 31.43
N ASN A 70 4.10 9.11 30.58
CA ASN A 70 4.84 9.95 29.63
C ASN A 70 5.84 9.19 28.76
N GLN A 71 5.58 7.93 28.41
CA GLN A 71 6.51 7.11 27.63
C GLN A 71 5.81 6.33 26.52
N ALA A 72 6.61 5.87 25.57
CA ALA A 72 6.28 4.73 24.74
C ALA A 72 7.01 3.48 25.26
N VAL A 73 6.37 2.34 25.06
CA VAL A 73 6.94 1.00 25.25
C VAL A 73 7.03 0.38 23.87
N VAL A 74 8.22 -0.07 23.48
CA VAL A 74 8.48 -0.69 22.18
C VAL A 74 8.80 -2.15 22.40
N VAL A 75 8.05 -3.03 21.75
CA VAL A 75 8.32 -4.47 21.75
C VAL A 75 8.83 -4.85 20.38
N THR A 76 10.02 -5.44 20.32
CA THR A 76 10.52 -6.12 19.12
C THR A 76 10.17 -7.60 19.28
N PRO A 77 9.17 -8.13 18.55
CA PRO A 77 8.76 -9.51 18.66
C PRO A 77 9.79 -10.44 18.02
N GLY A 78 10.05 -11.57 18.66
CA GLY A 78 10.77 -12.70 18.10
C GLY A 78 9.84 -13.78 17.54
N PRO A 79 10.41 -14.87 17.00
CA PRO A 79 9.68 -15.92 16.29
C PRO A 79 8.71 -16.75 17.16
N THR A 80 8.82 -16.70 18.49
CA THR A 80 7.91 -17.42 19.40
C THR A 80 7.13 -16.43 20.24
N ILE A 81 5.98 -16.85 20.77
CA ILE A 81 5.12 -16.00 21.60
C ILE A 81 5.87 -15.41 22.80
N SER A 82 6.80 -16.17 23.39
CA SER A 82 7.62 -15.77 24.53
C SER A 82 8.85 -14.93 24.19
N ASP A 83 9.26 -14.89 22.92
CA ASP A 83 10.44 -14.15 22.49
C ASP A 83 10.06 -12.70 22.19
N ASN A 84 10.44 -11.79 23.10
CA ASN A 84 10.13 -10.37 23.00
C ASN A 84 11.26 -9.56 23.63
N THR A 85 11.80 -8.59 22.90
CA THR A 85 12.69 -7.56 23.47
C THR A 85 11.88 -6.30 23.76
N VAL A 86 11.92 -5.82 25.00
CA VAL A 86 11.12 -4.68 25.44
C VAL A 86 12.00 -3.49 25.77
N GLU A 87 11.68 -2.34 25.18
CA GLU A 87 12.27 -1.04 25.48
C GLU A 87 11.23 -0.16 26.16
N THR A 88 11.54 0.30 27.38
CA THR A 88 10.69 1.22 28.16
C THR A 88 11.35 2.60 28.27
N GLY A 89 10.58 3.64 28.56
CA GLY A 89 11.07 5.00 28.71
C GLY A 89 11.38 5.70 27.39
N VAL A 90 10.94 5.12 26.26
CA VAL A 90 11.13 5.71 24.94
C VAL A 90 10.36 7.03 24.87
N GLY A 91 11.08 8.12 24.58
CA GLY A 91 10.51 9.47 24.55
C GLY A 91 10.07 10.02 25.91
N ALA A 92 10.54 9.43 27.04
CA ALA A 92 10.13 9.83 28.40
C ALA A 92 10.36 11.31 28.73
N SER A 93 11.36 11.93 28.12
CA SER A 93 11.69 13.35 28.30
C SER A 93 10.93 14.30 27.38
N THR A 94 10.23 13.78 26.38
CA THR A 94 9.58 14.57 25.31
C THR A 94 8.07 14.41 25.28
N LEU A 95 7.55 13.27 25.71
CA LEU A 95 6.11 13.00 25.75
C LEU A 95 5.51 13.63 27.00
N VAL A 96 4.38 14.33 26.83
CA VAL A 96 3.67 15.00 27.92
C VAL A 96 2.20 14.66 27.83
N SER A 97 1.64 14.05 28.88
CA SER A 97 0.23 13.68 28.97
C SER A 97 -0.24 12.89 27.73
N ASN A 98 0.59 11.97 27.27
CA ASN A 98 0.33 11.21 26.07
C ASN A 98 -0.93 10.34 26.22
N TYR A 99 -1.72 10.36 25.16
CA TYR A 99 -2.99 9.70 25.10
C TYR A 99 -3.33 9.43 23.65
N THR A 100 -3.32 8.18 23.25
CA THR A 100 -3.56 7.82 21.86
C THR A 100 -4.45 6.57 21.78
N TYR A 101 -5.25 6.53 20.73
CA TYR A 101 -6.12 5.41 20.34
C TYR A 101 -5.83 5.05 18.89
N SER A 102 -6.11 3.80 18.51
CA SER A 102 -6.00 3.29 17.14
C SER A 102 -4.58 3.13 16.61
N ASP A 103 -4.40 2.91 15.32
CA ASP A 103 -3.11 2.70 14.69
C ASP A 103 -2.43 4.02 14.30
N MET A 104 -1.44 4.48 15.07
CA MET A 104 -0.76 5.76 14.83
C MET A 104 0.29 5.70 13.71
N THR A 105 0.66 4.51 13.22
CA THR A 105 1.68 4.35 12.16
C THR A 105 1.04 4.20 10.78
N GLY A 106 -0.27 3.96 10.71
CA GLY A 106 -1.00 3.68 9.47
C GLY A 106 -0.72 2.30 8.88
N GLN A 107 -0.02 1.43 9.61
CA GLN A 107 0.34 0.09 9.13
C GLN A 107 -0.84 -0.86 9.03
N GLN A 108 -1.84 -0.75 9.90
CA GLN A 108 -3.05 -1.56 9.81
C GLN A 108 -3.82 -1.28 8.53
N LEU A 109 -3.82 -0.04 8.02
CA LEU A 109 -4.40 0.26 6.71
C LEU A 109 -3.62 -0.46 5.60
N ARG A 110 -2.29 -0.48 5.67
CA ARG A 110 -1.42 -1.17 4.71
C ARG A 110 -1.57 -2.70 4.78
N LEU A 111 -1.81 -3.26 5.96
CA LEU A 111 -2.05 -4.69 6.15
C LEU A 111 -3.47 -5.10 5.72
N ALA A 112 -4.46 -4.23 5.90
CA ALA A 112 -5.85 -4.47 5.53
C ALA A 112 -6.17 -4.24 4.03
N THR A 113 -5.28 -3.59 3.28
CA THR A 113 -5.49 -3.30 1.86
C THR A 113 -4.45 -3.99 0.98
N ASN A 114 -4.93 -4.65 -0.08
CA ASN A 114 -4.04 -5.11 -1.14
C ASN A 114 -3.32 -3.88 -1.74
N PRO A 115 -1.98 -3.89 -1.87
CA PRO A 115 -1.25 -2.77 -2.46
C PRO A 115 -1.77 -2.49 -3.86
N ARG A 116 -2.32 -1.29 -4.04
CA ARG A 116 -2.74 -0.76 -5.32
C ARG A 116 -2.12 0.61 -5.49
N GLY A 117 -1.43 0.82 -6.60
CA GLY A 117 -0.83 2.10 -6.95
C GLY A 117 -1.02 2.38 -8.43
N PHE A 118 -0.97 3.65 -8.83
CA PHE A 118 -0.98 4.00 -10.24
C PHE A 118 0.10 5.04 -10.55
N TYR A 119 0.67 4.92 -11.74
CA TYR A 119 1.56 5.91 -12.34
C TYR A 119 0.89 6.48 -13.59
N ARG A 120 0.89 7.80 -13.75
CA ARG A 120 0.35 8.47 -14.93
C ARG A 120 1.45 9.23 -15.66
N ARG A 121 1.46 9.13 -17.00
CA ARG A 121 2.36 9.89 -17.88
C ARG A 121 1.55 10.50 -19.02
N LEU A 122 1.72 11.80 -19.21
CA LEU A 122 1.15 12.54 -20.33
C LEU A 122 2.15 12.52 -21.50
N PHE A 123 1.66 12.17 -22.67
CA PHE A 123 2.34 12.29 -23.95
C PHE A 123 1.63 13.34 -24.80
N GLU A 124 2.42 14.04 -25.60
CA GLU A 124 1.96 15.10 -26.48
C GLU A 124 2.53 14.81 -27.87
N ALA A 125 1.65 14.76 -28.86
CA ALA A 125 2.01 14.55 -30.26
C ALA A 125 2.49 15.87 -30.92
N CYS A 126 2.74 15.81 -32.23
CA CYS A 126 3.21 16.95 -33.02
C CYS A 126 2.19 18.11 -33.07
N ASP A 127 2.70 19.32 -33.34
CA ASP A 127 1.86 20.48 -33.61
C ASP A 127 1.25 20.39 -35.03
N GLY A 128 -0.05 20.10 -35.10
CA GLY A 128 -0.83 20.04 -36.34
C GLY A 128 -0.73 18.69 -37.06
N GLY A 129 -1.83 18.29 -37.70
CA GLY A 129 -1.97 16.99 -38.37
C GLY A 129 -2.85 16.00 -37.62
N GLU A 130 -3.28 14.96 -38.31
CA GLU A 130 -3.92 13.79 -37.71
C GLU A 130 -2.84 12.95 -37.01
N VAL A 131 -3.12 12.51 -35.79
CA VAL A 131 -2.19 11.77 -34.94
C VAL A 131 -2.62 10.33 -34.89
N ASP A 132 -1.68 9.40 -35.01
CA ASP A 132 -1.90 7.97 -34.79
C ASP A 132 -1.00 7.48 -33.65
N TRP A 133 -1.61 7.13 -32.52
CA TRP A 133 -0.93 6.45 -31.41
C TRP A 133 -0.84 4.95 -31.70
N SER A 134 0.38 4.41 -31.85
CA SER A 134 0.58 3.03 -32.32
C SER A 134 0.77 2.02 -31.19
N GLU A 135 1.95 2.01 -30.56
CA GLU A 135 2.34 0.97 -29.61
C GLU A 135 2.73 1.56 -28.26
N LEU A 136 2.39 0.83 -27.20
CA LEU A 136 2.90 1.01 -25.85
C LEU A 136 4.03 0.02 -25.61
N LEU A 137 5.23 0.55 -25.40
CA LEU A 137 6.42 -0.19 -25.02
C LEU A 137 6.59 -0.11 -23.50
N PHE A 138 6.88 -1.24 -22.85
CA PHE A 138 7.15 -1.27 -21.40
C PHE A 138 8.07 -2.41 -20.99
N GLU A 139 8.82 -2.19 -19.91
CA GLU A 139 9.54 -3.25 -19.20
C GLU A 139 8.96 -3.42 -17.79
N THR A 140 8.58 -4.65 -17.46
CA THR A 140 7.96 -5.01 -16.18
C THR A 140 8.68 -6.19 -15.52
N GLU A 141 8.70 -6.17 -14.18
CA GLU A 141 9.02 -7.33 -13.35
C GLU A 141 7.76 -7.67 -12.58
N ILE A 142 7.17 -8.84 -12.84
CA ILE A 142 5.86 -9.24 -12.33
C ILE A 142 6.00 -10.54 -11.53
N PRO A 143 6.24 -10.45 -10.21
CA PRO A 143 6.21 -11.62 -9.34
C PRO A 143 4.85 -12.35 -9.38
N PRO A 144 4.80 -13.65 -9.07
CA PRO A 144 3.55 -14.37 -8.89
C PRO A 144 2.60 -13.63 -7.93
N GLY A 145 1.29 -13.64 -8.23
CA GLY A 145 0.29 -12.91 -7.44
C GLY A 145 0.27 -11.40 -7.70
N THR A 146 0.99 -10.89 -8.69
CA THR A 146 0.95 -9.47 -9.06
C THR A 146 0.53 -9.27 -10.52
N SER A 147 -0.02 -8.11 -10.83
CA SER A 147 -0.37 -7.72 -12.20
C SER A 147 -0.17 -6.22 -12.43
N VAL A 148 -0.01 -5.87 -13.70
CA VAL A 148 0.08 -4.50 -14.19
C VAL A 148 -0.95 -4.30 -15.29
N SER A 149 -1.83 -3.31 -15.16
CA SER A 149 -2.81 -2.98 -16.18
C SER A 149 -2.54 -1.61 -16.79
N PHE A 150 -2.73 -1.51 -18.10
CA PHE A 150 -2.50 -0.31 -18.89
C PHE A 150 -3.81 0.23 -19.45
N ARG A 151 -4.03 1.53 -19.32
CA ARG A 151 -5.18 2.23 -19.91
C ARG A 151 -4.79 3.64 -20.33
N VAL A 152 -5.49 4.16 -21.34
CA VAL A 152 -5.19 5.47 -21.93
C VAL A 152 -6.43 6.36 -22.00
N LYS A 153 -6.20 7.66 -22.13
CA LYS A 153 -7.18 8.64 -22.62
C LYS A 153 -6.53 9.45 -23.72
N THR A 154 -7.32 9.98 -24.64
CA THR A 154 -6.85 10.92 -25.66
C THR A 154 -7.79 12.11 -25.80
N ALA A 155 -7.24 13.30 -26.07
CA ALA A 155 -7.99 14.54 -26.23
C ALA A 155 -7.19 15.62 -26.98
N ALA A 156 -7.86 16.63 -27.52
CA ALA A 156 -7.25 17.79 -28.18
C ALA A 156 -6.56 18.71 -27.18
N THR A 157 -7.07 18.82 -25.95
CA THR A 157 -6.50 19.64 -24.89
C THR A 157 -6.28 18.87 -23.59
N ARG A 158 -5.34 19.37 -22.77
CA ARG A 158 -5.05 18.76 -21.45
C ARG A 158 -6.24 18.77 -20.50
N ALA A 159 -7.11 19.78 -20.60
CA ALA A 159 -8.27 19.92 -19.72
C ALA A 159 -9.38 18.91 -20.05
N GLU A 160 -9.52 18.53 -21.33
CA GLU A 160 -10.52 17.56 -21.77
C GLU A 160 -10.20 16.13 -21.31
N LEU A 161 -8.93 15.80 -21.07
CA LEU A 161 -8.53 14.49 -20.52
C LEU A 161 -9.18 14.17 -19.18
N ASP A 162 -9.53 15.18 -18.38
CA ASP A 162 -10.20 14.98 -17.09
C ASP A 162 -11.69 14.60 -17.23
N LEU A 163 -12.27 14.84 -18.41
CA LEU A 163 -13.69 14.63 -18.69
C LEU A 163 -13.98 13.35 -19.48
N ILE A 164 -12.97 12.71 -20.06
CA ILE A 164 -13.10 11.52 -20.91
C ILE A 164 -12.87 10.25 -20.10
N ASP A 165 -13.53 9.15 -20.47
CA ASP A 165 -13.35 7.85 -19.82
C ASP A 165 -12.03 7.17 -20.24
N TRP A 166 -11.56 6.26 -19.37
CA TRP A 166 -10.37 5.47 -19.66
C TRP A 166 -10.65 4.33 -20.64
N ILE A 167 -9.73 4.14 -21.58
CA ILE A 167 -9.76 3.04 -22.56
C ILE A 167 -8.73 1.99 -22.15
N PRO A 168 -9.13 0.73 -21.92
CA PRO A 168 -8.20 -0.33 -21.56
C PRO A 168 -7.31 -0.68 -22.76
N VAL A 169 -6.00 -0.87 -22.51
CA VAL A 169 -5.03 -1.26 -23.54
C VAL A 169 -4.58 -2.71 -23.36
N GLY A 170 -4.39 -3.17 -22.12
CA GLY A 170 -4.00 -4.55 -21.84
C GLY A 170 -3.57 -4.76 -20.39
N MET A 171 -3.20 -6.00 -20.06
CA MET A 171 -2.76 -6.39 -18.72
C MET A 171 -1.63 -7.43 -18.80
N ALA A 172 -0.57 -7.19 -18.03
CA ALA A 172 0.54 -8.12 -17.90
C ALA A 172 0.52 -8.76 -16.50
N PRO A 173 0.58 -10.10 -16.38
CA PRO A 173 0.26 -11.10 -17.41
C PRO A 173 -1.23 -11.08 -17.83
N PRO A 174 -1.61 -11.70 -18.98
CA PRO A 174 -0.76 -12.51 -19.86
C PRO A 174 0.02 -11.71 -20.90
N ASP A 175 -0.30 -10.43 -21.09
CA ASP A 175 0.25 -9.67 -22.20
C ASP A 175 1.73 -9.30 -21.97
N VAL A 176 2.44 -9.09 -23.07
CA VAL A 176 3.84 -8.66 -23.10
C VAL A 176 3.98 -7.42 -24.00
N SER A 177 5.01 -6.62 -23.76
CA SER A 177 5.33 -5.48 -24.62
C SER A 177 5.76 -5.94 -26.02
N PRO A 178 5.35 -5.24 -27.11
CA PRO A 178 4.47 -4.07 -27.13
C PRO A 178 2.97 -4.40 -27.07
N LEU A 179 2.17 -3.47 -26.53
CA LEU A 179 0.71 -3.48 -26.65
C LEU A 179 0.25 -2.47 -27.71
N SER A 180 -0.82 -2.78 -28.45
CA SER A 180 -1.35 -1.85 -29.47
C SER A 180 -2.35 -0.87 -28.86
N ILE A 181 -1.99 0.41 -28.84
CA ILE A 181 -2.91 1.51 -28.50
C ILE A 181 -3.88 1.74 -29.66
N ALA A 182 -3.42 1.62 -30.91
CA ALA A 182 -4.26 1.81 -32.09
C ALA A 182 -5.46 0.85 -32.09
N ILE A 183 -5.25 -0.43 -31.79
CA ILE A 183 -6.33 -1.42 -31.68
C ILE A 183 -7.28 -1.05 -30.53
N ALA A 184 -6.75 -0.69 -29.36
CA ALA A 184 -7.57 -0.31 -28.21
C ALA A 184 -8.46 0.91 -28.48
N LEU A 185 -7.95 1.93 -29.16
CA LEU A 185 -8.73 3.11 -29.56
C LEU A 185 -9.77 2.77 -30.63
N MET A 186 -9.39 1.95 -31.62
CA MET A 186 -10.29 1.48 -32.68
C MET A 186 -11.46 0.67 -32.11
N ASP A 187 -11.19 -0.29 -31.24
CA ASP A 187 -12.21 -1.12 -30.59
C ASP A 187 -13.15 -0.29 -29.70
N ALA A 188 -12.62 0.78 -29.10
CA ALA A 188 -13.41 1.76 -28.34
C ALA A 188 -14.18 2.76 -29.23
N GLY A 189 -13.95 2.77 -30.54
CA GLY A 189 -14.54 3.74 -31.46
C GLY A 189 -14.07 5.18 -31.21
N VAL A 190 -12.87 5.36 -30.66
CA VAL A 190 -12.30 6.66 -30.29
C VAL A 190 -11.28 7.08 -31.33
N THR A 191 -11.45 8.27 -31.89
CA THR A 191 -10.47 8.90 -32.77
C THR A 191 -9.28 9.40 -31.95
N PRO A 192 -8.04 9.07 -32.32
CA PRO A 192 -6.86 9.56 -31.61
C PRO A 192 -6.72 11.09 -31.72
N GLU A 193 -6.29 11.74 -30.64
CA GLU A 193 -6.09 13.20 -30.57
C GLU A 193 -4.70 13.55 -30.02
N ARG A 194 -4.38 14.86 -29.99
CA ARG A 194 -3.04 15.41 -29.71
C ARG A 194 -2.42 14.92 -28.41
N PHE A 195 -3.20 14.87 -27.33
CA PHE A 195 -2.71 14.44 -26.03
C PHE A 195 -3.10 13.00 -25.76
N LEU A 196 -2.19 12.24 -25.15
CA LEU A 196 -2.46 10.90 -24.65
C LEU A 196 -2.00 10.79 -23.20
N LEU A 197 -2.93 10.51 -22.30
CA LEU A 197 -2.62 10.21 -20.92
C LEU A 197 -2.60 8.69 -20.73
N LEU A 198 -1.45 8.14 -20.36
CA LEU A 198 -1.27 6.75 -19.98
C LEU A 198 -1.39 6.61 -18.47
N GLU A 199 -2.17 5.64 -17.99
CA GLU A 199 -2.14 5.17 -16.61
C GLU A 199 -1.71 3.70 -16.56
N ILE A 200 -0.79 3.44 -15.64
CA ILE A 200 -0.27 2.12 -15.31
C ILE A 200 -0.70 1.82 -13.88
N ALA A 201 -1.62 0.88 -13.69
CA ALA A 201 -2.02 0.45 -12.36
C ALA A 201 -1.26 -0.82 -11.98
N LEU A 202 -0.68 -0.81 -10.78
CA LEU A 202 0.08 -1.89 -10.17
C LEU A 202 -0.82 -2.55 -9.11
N GLN A 203 -0.98 -3.87 -9.19
CA GLN A 203 -1.81 -4.63 -8.29
C GLN A 203 -1.05 -5.83 -7.72
N ALA A 204 -1.24 -6.08 -6.44
CA ALA A 204 -0.76 -7.28 -5.77
C ALA A 204 -1.93 -7.97 -5.07
N GLU A 205 -2.20 -9.22 -5.45
CA GLU A 205 -3.07 -10.13 -4.73
C GLU A 205 -2.19 -11.04 -3.88
N ARG A 206 -2.01 -10.63 -2.62
CA ARG A 206 -1.19 -11.38 -1.68
C ARG A 206 -1.92 -12.65 -1.26
N SER A 207 -1.16 -13.74 -1.15
CA SER A 207 -1.65 -14.97 -0.54
C SER A 207 -1.54 -14.94 1.00
N SER A 208 -0.74 -14.01 1.53
CA SER A 208 -0.48 -13.82 2.97
C SER A 208 -0.22 -12.35 3.33
N SER A 209 -0.54 -11.94 4.56
CA SER A 209 -0.23 -10.61 5.12
C SER A 209 1.27 -10.33 5.27
N THR A 210 2.11 -11.37 5.34
CA THR A 210 3.58 -11.27 5.41
C THR A 210 4.25 -11.14 4.05
N GLU A 211 3.53 -11.41 2.96
CA GLU A 211 4.11 -11.48 1.63
C GLU A 211 4.28 -10.08 1.02
N VAL A 212 5.53 -9.60 0.94
CA VAL A 212 5.85 -8.34 0.26
C VAL A 212 6.15 -8.62 -1.22
N ILE A 213 5.08 -8.77 -2.00
CA ILE A 213 5.12 -8.79 -3.46
C ILE A 213 4.68 -7.42 -4.02
N THR A 214 5.48 -6.88 -4.94
CA THR A 214 5.20 -5.61 -5.62
C THR A 214 5.65 -5.71 -7.06
N PRO A 215 4.75 -5.56 -8.06
CA PRO A 215 5.17 -5.49 -9.44
C PRO A 215 5.97 -4.20 -9.66
N ARG A 216 6.94 -4.25 -10.56
CA ARG A 216 7.78 -3.09 -10.89
C ARG A 216 7.65 -2.75 -12.36
N VAL A 217 7.52 -1.47 -12.65
CA VAL A 217 7.59 -0.94 -14.02
C VAL A 217 8.79 -0.01 -14.10
N ARG A 218 9.68 -0.25 -15.05
CA ARG A 218 10.82 0.65 -15.29
C ARG A 218 10.31 1.85 -16.08
N VAL A 219 10.08 2.96 -15.37
CA VAL A 219 9.51 4.19 -15.94
C VAL A 219 10.35 4.78 -17.09
N ARG A 220 11.67 4.53 -17.12
CA ARG A 220 12.57 4.96 -18.20
C ARG A 220 12.43 4.15 -19.50
N SER A 221 11.70 3.04 -19.49
CA SER A 221 11.45 2.18 -20.64
C SER A 221 9.95 2.02 -20.92
N VAL A 222 9.12 2.92 -20.38
CA VAL A 222 7.73 3.07 -20.80
C VAL A 222 7.68 4.16 -21.84
N ASP A 223 7.43 3.83 -23.10
CA ASP A 223 7.28 4.82 -24.16
C ASP A 223 6.12 4.48 -25.08
N VAL A 224 5.60 5.50 -25.74
CA VAL A 224 4.53 5.36 -26.73
C VAL A 224 5.03 5.84 -28.07
N THR A 225 4.82 5.04 -29.11
CA THR A 225 5.12 5.44 -30.49
C THR A 225 3.91 6.14 -31.13
N HIS A 226 4.17 7.14 -31.95
CA HIS A 226 3.12 7.84 -32.69
C HIS A 226 3.63 8.33 -34.05
N THR A 227 2.69 8.52 -34.97
CA THR A 227 2.92 9.18 -36.27
C THR A 227 2.01 10.38 -36.41
N CYS A 228 2.49 11.41 -37.09
CA CYS A 228 1.74 12.62 -37.39
C CYS A 228 1.65 12.75 -38.91
N VAL A 229 0.45 12.76 -39.47
CA VAL A 229 0.25 12.98 -40.89
C VAL A 229 0.21 14.50 -41.13
N PRO A 230 1.12 15.07 -41.94
CA PRO A 230 1.12 16.51 -42.19
C PRO A 230 -0.15 16.93 -42.93
N ILE A 231 -0.72 18.06 -42.52
CA ILE A 231 -1.81 18.71 -43.26
C ILE A 231 -1.17 19.27 -44.55
N VAL A 232 -1.45 18.63 -45.68
CA VAL A 232 -1.07 19.17 -46.99
C VAL A 232 -2.17 20.15 -47.40
N GLU A 233 -1.91 21.46 -47.27
CA GLU A 233 -2.73 22.53 -47.85
C GLU A 233 -2.57 22.60 -49.38
#